data_AF-A0A7C3MNQ8-F1
#
_entry.id   AF-A0A7C3MNQ8-F1
#
_cell.length_a   1.000
_cell.length_b   1.000
_cell.length_c   1.000
_cell.angle_alpha   90.00
_cell.angle_beta   90.00
_cell.angle_gamma   90.00
#
_symmetry.space_group_name_H-M   'P 1'
#
loop_
_entity.id
_entity.type
_entity.pdbx_description
1 polymer ?
#
loop_
_entity_poly.entity_id
_entity_poly.type
_entity_poly.pdbx_seq_one_letter_code
_entity_poly.pdbx_strand_id
1 'polypeptide(L)'
;MSHNRSVLVAGYGSLLSGYGLLAERRGGRSRLVARDAWPLAIQNARRGLAKPSSHGKYLAMDIEPDEPGAPISGRVGRADRGELGGILLEFEREWFAAVARREEYDPGAFERLVSKAEAAGKPLGEFLFAIAESVSFGLDDYRRELRDILGYTSPGYIFHPVPLADGRVAIVAVGSGYHSSGDPAVVSRRREFEMDRLLGLGEALALSRPGLAIDREGQVGYFAECVLGGIHGMSVGDLLAGVGADGERMESVARLLRSEAEGERARFLMATSLDRRRYEERFDGTPDPSIGKILAHDF
;
A
#
# COMPACT_ATOMS: atom_id res chain seq x y z
N MET A 1 21.72 -17.54 12.92
CA MET A 1 20.54 -16.79 13.41
C MET A 1 19.66 -16.47 12.22
N SER A 2 18.32 -16.56 12.31
CA SER A 2 17.45 -16.24 11.16
C SER A 2 17.51 -14.74 10.87
N HIS A 3 17.78 -14.38 9.61
CA HIS A 3 17.76 -12.99 9.12
C HIS A 3 16.34 -12.44 8.94
N ASN A 4 15.32 -13.32 8.97
CA ASN A 4 13.92 -13.00 8.66
C ASN A 4 13.00 -13.28 9.85
N ARG A 5 13.35 -12.70 11.01
CA ARG A 5 12.50 -12.69 12.21
C ARG A 5 11.40 -11.63 12.14
N SER A 6 11.64 -10.57 11.38
CA SER A 6 10.68 -9.53 11.03
C SER A 6 10.88 -9.12 9.57
N VAL A 7 9.90 -8.39 9.03
CA VAL A 7 9.96 -7.78 7.70
C VAL A 7 9.48 -6.34 7.79
N LEU A 8 10.15 -5.46 7.04
CA LEU A 8 9.73 -4.07 6.87
C LEU A 8 8.80 -3.98 5.66
N VAL A 9 7.61 -3.44 5.84
CA VAL A 9 6.60 -3.25 4.80
C VAL A 9 6.34 -1.76 4.61
N ALA A 10 6.51 -1.26 3.39
CA ALA A 10 6.09 0.09 3.00
C ALA A 10 4.61 0.07 2.59
N GLY A 11 3.76 0.75 3.36
CA GLY A 11 2.35 0.94 3.07
C GLY A 11 2.09 2.28 2.38
N TYR A 12 1.17 2.28 1.40
CA TYR A 12 0.84 3.47 0.58
C TYR A 12 -0.66 3.65 0.31
N GLY A 13 -1.51 2.75 0.81
CA GLY A 13 -2.97 2.78 0.66
C GLY A 13 -3.65 2.56 2.01
N SER A 14 -4.53 1.55 2.11
CA SER A 14 -5.25 1.26 3.37
C SER A 14 -4.35 1.00 4.59
N LEU A 15 -3.08 0.61 4.40
CA LEU A 15 -2.13 0.39 5.49
C LEU A 15 -1.71 1.68 6.19
N LEU A 16 -2.03 2.86 5.63
CA LEU A 16 -1.69 4.16 6.22
C LEU A 16 -2.51 4.47 7.49
N SER A 17 -3.62 3.79 7.72
CA SER A 17 -4.52 4.06 8.84
C SER A 17 -4.62 2.86 9.79
N GLY A 18 -4.83 3.14 11.08
CA GLY A 18 -5.23 2.15 12.08
C GLY A 18 -6.55 1.48 11.70
N TYR A 19 -7.54 2.25 11.23
CA TYR A 19 -8.79 1.71 10.70
C TYR A 19 -8.55 0.65 9.62
N GLY A 20 -7.67 0.96 8.66
CA GLY A 20 -7.32 0.04 7.60
C GLY A 20 -6.49 -1.14 8.10
N LEU A 21 -5.46 -0.92 8.92
CA LEU A 21 -4.64 -1.99 9.50
C LEU A 21 -5.48 -3.02 10.27
N LEU A 22 -6.42 -2.56 11.09
CA LEU A 22 -7.34 -3.42 11.82
C LEU A 22 -8.46 -4.00 10.95
N ALA A 23 -8.60 -3.54 9.72
CA ALA A 23 -9.60 -3.98 8.76
C ALA A 23 -11.03 -3.82 9.29
N GLU A 24 -11.33 -2.71 9.96
CA GLU A 24 -12.61 -2.48 10.65
C GLU A 24 -13.79 -2.56 9.69
N ARG A 25 -13.68 -1.93 8.51
CA ARG A 25 -14.69 -2.03 7.46
C ARG A 25 -15.00 -3.47 7.02
N ARG A 26 -14.03 -4.38 7.15
CA ARG A 26 -14.17 -5.80 6.79
C ARG A 26 -14.54 -6.67 8.01
N GLY A 27 -14.87 -6.06 9.15
CA GLY A 27 -15.18 -6.76 10.40
C GLY A 27 -13.97 -7.41 11.06
N GLY A 28 -12.75 -6.90 10.83
CA GLY A 28 -11.52 -7.40 11.46
C GLY A 28 -10.89 -8.64 10.82
N ARG A 29 -11.48 -9.18 9.74
CA ARG A 29 -11.07 -10.46 9.12
C ARG A 29 -9.64 -10.49 8.56
N SER A 30 -9.07 -9.33 8.23
CA SER A 30 -7.71 -9.19 7.69
C SER A 30 -6.87 -8.21 8.53
N ARG A 31 -7.11 -8.21 9.85
CA ARG A 31 -6.37 -7.36 10.78
C ARG A 31 -4.87 -7.66 10.71
N LEU A 32 -4.07 -6.61 10.83
CA LEU A 32 -2.62 -6.69 10.96
C LEU A 32 -2.20 -5.85 12.18
N VAL A 33 -1.25 -6.36 12.95
CA VAL A 33 -0.62 -5.62 14.03
C VAL A 33 0.88 -5.56 13.76
N ALA A 34 1.37 -4.37 13.47
CA ALA A 34 2.80 -4.13 13.36
C ALA A 34 3.41 -4.03 14.76
N ARG A 35 4.66 -4.46 14.89
CA ARG A 35 5.47 -4.27 16.10
C ARG A 35 5.95 -2.83 16.23
N ASP A 36 6.13 -2.17 15.09
CA ASP A 36 6.63 -0.80 15.04
C ASP A 36 6.19 -0.07 13.77
N ALA A 37 6.17 1.26 13.81
CA ALA A 37 5.80 2.08 12.65
C ALA A 37 6.52 3.43 12.58
N TRP A 38 6.81 3.90 11.37
CA TRP A 38 7.40 5.21 11.09
C TRP A 38 6.72 5.88 9.89
N PRO A 39 6.65 7.22 9.83
CA PRO A 39 6.34 7.89 8.59
C PRO A 39 7.41 7.56 7.55
N LEU A 40 7.00 7.46 6.28
CA LEU A 40 7.88 7.16 5.16
C LEU A 40 7.61 8.16 4.03
N ALA A 41 8.65 8.82 3.54
CA ALA A 41 8.60 9.51 2.26
C ALA A 41 8.94 8.50 1.17
N ILE A 42 8.05 8.33 0.18
CA ILE A 42 8.25 7.43 -0.96
C ILE A 42 8.60 8.27 -2.18
N GLN A 43 9.63 7.84 -2.91
CA GLN A 43 10.21 8.54 -4.05
C GLN A 43 10.15 7.67 -5.31
N ASN A 44 10.22 8.32 -6.48
CA ASN A 44 10.06 7.69 -7.79
C ASN A 44 8.79 6.83 -7.84
N ALA A 45 7.66 7.40 -7.43
CA ALA A 45 6.42 6.67 -7.36
C ALA A 45 5.19 7.57 -7.44
N ARG A 46 4.18 7.03 -8.11
CA ARG A 46 2.81 7.52 -8.11
C ARG A 46 1.87 6.44 -7.60
N ARG A 47 0.76 6.84 -6.99
CA ARG A 47 -0.29 5.91 -6.53
C ARG A 47 -1.66 6.34 -7.03
N GLY A 48 -2.56 5.37 -7.11
CA GLY A 48 -3.95 5.59 -7.48
C GLY A 48 -4.73 4.29 -7.53
N LEU A 49 -5.99 4.34 -7.94
CA LEU A 49 -6.88 3.21 -7.97
C LEU A 49 -6.71 2.44 -9.29
N ALA A 50 -6.29 1.18 -9.24
CA ALA A 50 -5.99 0.44 -10.48
C ALA A 50 -6.26 -1.07 -10.41
N LYS A 51 -6.78 -1.59 -9.31
CA LYS A 51 -6.98 -3.04 -9.15
C LYS A 51 -8.34 -3.32 -8.55
N PRO A 52 -9.21 -4.19 -9.11
CA PRO A 52 -10.43 -4.58 -8.44
C PRO A 52 -10.09 -5.32 -7.15
N SER A 53 -10.72 -4.93 -6.06
CA SER A 53 -10.51 -5.57 -4.76
C SER A 53 -11.18 -6.93 -4.72
N SER A 54 -10.52 -7.93 -4.13
CA SER A 54 -11.19 -9.19 -3.77
C SER A 54 -12.16 -9.06 -2.58
N HIS A 55 -12.16 -7.91 -1.89
CA HIS A 55 -12.92 -7.69 -0.67
C HIS A 55 -14.22 -6.90 -0.89
N GLY A 56 -14.51 -6.50 -2.12
CA GLY A 56 -15.73 -5.79 -2.45
C GLY A 56 -15.73 -5.26 -3.88
N LYS A 57 -16.81 -4.58 -4.23
CA LYS A 57 -17.02 -4.02 -5.56
C LYS A 57 -16.37 -2.63 -5.70
N TYR A 58 -15.07 -2.54 -5.49
CA TYR A 58 -14.32 -1.28 -5.58
C TYR A 58 -12.90 -1.54 -6.08
N LEU A 59 -12.23 -0.49 -6.53
CA LEU A 59 -10.81 -0.50 -6.87
C LEU A 59 -9.94 -0.24 -5.64
N ALA A 60 -8.94 -1.08 -5.46
CA ALA A 60 -7.84 -0.95 -4.52
C ALA A 60 -6.73 -0.03 -5.08
N MET A 61 -6.00 0.57 -4.14
CA MET A 61 -4.83 1.40 -4.38
C MET A 61 -3.68 0.57 -4.94
N ASP A 62 -3.02 1.06 -5.96
CA ASP A 62 -1.79 0.51 -6.50
C ASP A 62 -0.72 1.61 -6.50
N ILE A 63 0.53 1.19 -6.64
CA ILE A 63 1.70 2.07 -6.73
C ILE A 63 2.53 1.67 -7.95
N GLU A 64 3.02 2.65 -8.69
CA GLU A 64 3.87 2.44 -9.86
C GLU A 64 5.08 3.37 -9.79
N PRO A 65 6.24 2.96 -10.33
CA PRO A 65 7.36 3.88 -10.49
C PRO A 65 7.04 4.97 -11.51
N ASP A 66 7.52 6.20 -11.28
CA ASP A 66 7.46 7.26 -12.28
C ASP A 66 8.47 6.99 -13.41
N GLU A 67 9.66 6.51 -13.04
CA GLU A 67 10.73 6.06 -13.91
C GLU A 67 10.89 4.53 -13.79
N PRO A 68 10.38 3.73 -14.75
CA PRO A 68 10.36 2.26 -14.65
C PRO A 68 11.71 1.57 -14.54
N GLY A 69 12.81 2.25 -14.89
CA GLY A 69 14.18 1.72 -14.79
C GLY A 69 14.90 2.05 -13.48
N ALA A 70 14.22 2.71 -12.55
CA ALA A 70 14.75 3.12 -11.26
C ALA A 70 13.91 2.50 -10.13
N PRO A 71 14.51 2.25 -8.94
CA PRO A 71 13.75 1.71 -7.82
C PRO A 71 12.73 2.72 -7.30
N ILE A 72 11.58 2.23 -6.83
CA ILE A 72 10.80 2.96 -5.83
C ILE A 72 11.64 2.95 -4.55
N SER A 73 12.03 4.12 -4.05
CA SER A 73 12.86 4.25 -2.85
C SER A 73 12.11 4.92 -1.70
N GLY A 74 12.66 4.81 -0.48
CA GLY A 74 12.06 5.36 0.71
C GLY A 74 13.04 6.11 1.61
N ARG A 75 12.54 7.13 2.32
CA ARG A 75 13.26 7.81 3.40
C ARG A 75 12.37 7.83 4.63
N VAL A 76 12.89 7.31 5.75
CA VAL A 76 12.18 7.36 7.03
C VAL A 76 12.03 8.82 7.46
N GLY A 77 10.79 9.22 7.76
CA GLY A 77 10.42 10.60 8.02
C GLY A 77 9.20 11.01 7.23
N ARG A 78 8.73 12.22 7.49
CA ARG A 78 7.63 12.82 6.73
C ARG A 78 8.08 13.13 5.30
N ALA A 79 7.12 12.99 4.39
CA ALA A 79 7.24 13.43 3.01
C ALA A 79 7.31 14.96 2.94
N ASP A 80 8.26 15.47 2.17
CA ASP A 80 8.32 16.88 1.80
C ASP A 80 7.29 17.19 0.70
N ARG A 81 7.13 18.47 0.36
CA ARG A 81 6.18 18.90 -0.67
C ARG A 81 6.53 18.22 -2.01
N GLY A 82 5.59 17.43 -2.53
CA GLY A 82 5.74 16.70 -3.80
C GLY A 82 6.22 15.27 -3.65
N GLU A 83 6.65 14.85 -2.45
CA GLU A 83 6.91 13.44 -2.15
C GLU A 83 5.61 12.72 -1.78
N LEU A 84 5.55 11.42 -2.08
CA LEU A 84 4.41 10.58 -1.73
C LEU A 84 4.53 10.16 -0.27
N GLY A 85 3.45 10.37 0.51
CA GLY A 85 3.40 9.95 1.91
C GLY A 85 3.08 8.47 2.04
N GLY A 86 3.93 7.75 2.77
CA GLY A 86 3.80 6.35 3.12
C GLY A 86 3.94 6.09 4.61
N ILE A 87 3.87 4.82 4.97
CA ILE A 87 4.20 4.31 6.30
C ILE A 87 5.17 3.14 6.18
N LEU A 88 6.18 3.10 7.04
CA LEU A 88 7.04 1.94 7.22
C LEU A 88 6.54 1.16 8.42
N LEU A 89 6.19 -0.11 8.22
CA LEU A 89 5.66 -1.01 9.25
C LEU A 89 6.63 -2.16 9.45
N GLU A 90 6.95 -2.49 10.71
CA GLU A 90 7.69 -3.70 11.02
C GLU A 90 6.74 -4.80 11.49
N PHE A 91 6.72 -5.93 10.79
CA PHE A 91 5.93 -7.10 11.15
C PHE A 91 6.81 -8.24 11.60
N GLU A 92 6.49 -8.86 12.73
CA GLU A 92 7.14 -10.10 13.15
C GLU A 92 6.69 -11.29 12.28
N ARG A 93 7.49 -12.37 12.28
CA ARG A 93 7.26 -13.54 11.43
C ARG A 93 5.86 -14.15 11.54
N GLU A 94 5.23 -14.09 12.70
CA GLU A 94 3.85 -14.56 12.90
C GLU A 94 2.81 -13.86 12.00
N TRP A 95 3.11 -12.63 11.54
CA TRP A 95 2.23 -11.84 10.67
C TRP A 95 2.50 -12.07 9.18
N PHE A 96 3.55 -12.77 8.77
CA PHE A 96 3.95 -12.92 7.36
C PHE A 96 2.82 -13.51 6.49
N ALA A 97 2.21 -14.60 6.95
CA ALA A 97 1.09 -15.22 6.24
C ALA A 97 -0.17 -14.33 6.20
N ALA A 98 -0.34 -13.42 7.16
CA ALA A 98 -1.46 -12.49 7.18
C ALA A 98 -1.21 -11.30 6.23
N VAL A 99 0.02 -10.77 6.20
CA VAL A 99 0.47 -9.76 5.23
C VAL A 99 0.27 -10.28 3.80
N ALA A 100 0.76 -11.49 3.49
CA ALA A 100 0.57 -12.11 2.18
C ALA A 100 -0.91 -12.23 1.79
N ARG A 101 -1.77 -12.75 2.68
CA ARG A 101 -3.22 -12.88 2.42
C ARG A 101 -3.88 -11.54 2.14
N ARG A 102 -3.53 -10.52 2.93
CA ARG A 102 -4.11 -9.18 2.78
C ARG A 102 -3.81 -8.58 1.42
N GLU A 103 -2.61 -8.83 0.90
CA GLU A 103 -2.19 -8.38 -0.43
C GLU A 103 -2.58 -9.38 -1.53
N GLU A 104 -3.48 -10.33 -1.24
CA GLU A 104 -3.94 -11.38 -2.17
C GLU A 104 -2.79 -12.19 -2.79
N TYR A 105 -1.72 -12.37 -2.03
CA TYR A 105 -0.57 -13.19 -2.38
C TYR A 105 -0.64 -14.53 -1.65
N ASP A 106 -0.29 -15.63 -2.34
CA ASP A 106 -0.29 -16.96 -1.73
C ASP A 106 0.67 -17.03 -0.52
N PRO A 107 0.19 -17.33 0.70
CA PRO A 107 1.04 -17.38 1.89
C PRO A 107 2.12 -18.45 1.79
N GLY A 108 1.82 -19.58 1.15
CA GLY A 108 2.80 -20.64 0.93
C GLY A 108 3.95 -20.17 0.04
N ALA A 109 3.65 -19.43 -1.02
CA ALA A 109 4.64 -18.81 -1.90
C ALA A 109 5.46 -17.74 -1.16
N PHE A 110 4.84 -16.97 -0.27
CA PHE A 110 5.57 -15.99 0.54
C PHE A 110 6.56 -16.66 1.50
N GLU A 111 6.15 -17.74 2.19
CA GLU A 111 7.07 -18.50 3.06
C GLU A 111 8.19 -19.19 2.27
N ARG A 112 7.92 -19.68 1.05
CA ARG A 112 8.98 -20.19 0.15
C ARG A 112 9.96 -19.09 -0.23
N LEU A 113 9.48 -17.88 -0.48
CA LEU A 113 10.32 -16.73 -0.80
C LEU A 113 11.21 -16.33 0.39
N VAL A 114 10.65 -16.28 1.60
CA VAL A 114 11.41 -16.07 2.85
C VAL A 114 12.46 -17.15 3.03
N SER A 115 12.10 -18.42 2.82
CA SER A 115 13.02 -19.55 2.95
C SER A 115 14.20 -19.47 1.97
N LYS A 116 13.97 -18.99 0.74
CA LYS A 116 15.03 -18.74 -0.26
C LYS A 116 15.95 -17.58 0.17
N ALA A 117 15.39 -16.50 0.71
CA ALA A 117 16.18 -15.41 1.27
C ALA A 117 17.06 -15.89 2.45
N GLU A 118 16.50 -16.72 3.35
CA GLU A 118 17.23 -17.33 4.46
C GLU A 118 18.36 -18.25 3.98
N ALA A 119 18.12 -19.08 2.96
CA ALA A 119 19.14 -19.95 2.38
C ALA A 119 20.28 -19.16 1.71
N ALA A 120 19.97 -17.96 1.18
CA ALA A 120 20.95 -17.03 0.64
C ALA A 120 21.66 -16.19 1.73
N GLY A 121 21.29 -16.35 3.01
CA GLY A 121 21.85 -15.58 4.12
C GLY A 121 21.47 -14.10 4.10
N LYS A 122 20.32 -13.74 3.50
CA LYS A 122 19.88 -12.35 3.31
C LYS A 122 18.53 -12.07 4.00
N PRO A 123 18.31 -10.83 4.48
CA PRO A 123 16.98 -10.30 4.71
C PRO A 123 16.14 -10.36 3.43
N LEU A 124 14.83 -10.58 3.55
CA LEU A 124 13.91 -10.71 2.42
C LEU A 124 13.98 -9.49 1.48
N GLY A 125 13.98 -8.28 2.03
CA GLY A 125 14.08 -7.05 1.23
C GLY A 125 15.34 -7.01 0.36
N GLU A 126 16.50 -7.31 0.94
CA GLU A 126 17.78 -7.34 0.21
C GLU A 126 17.85 -8.47 -0.83
N PHE A 127 17.26 -9.63 -0.51
CA PHE A 127 17.14 -10.73 -1.47
C PHE A 127 16.32 -10.31 -2.70
N LEU A 128 15.19 -9.64 -2.47
CA LEU A 128 14.35 -9.12 -3.55
C LEU A 128 15.00 -7.97 -4.30
N PHE A 129 15.75 -7.11 -3.61
CA PHE A 129 16.51 -6.01 -4.21
C PHE A 129 17.53 -6.50 -5.22
N ALA A 130 18.29 -7.54 -4.88
CA ALA A 130 19.26 -8.12 -5.82
C ALA A 130 18.60 -8.66 -7.10
N ILE A 131 17.40 -9.23 -7.00
CA ILE A 131 16.63 -9.69 -8.17
C ILE A 131 16.18 -8.47 -8.99
N ALA A 132 15.58 -7.46 -8.36
CA ALA A 132 15.11 -6.26 -9.05
C ALA A 132 16.26 -5.50 -9.74
N GLU A 133 17.41 -5.37 -9.08
CA GLU A 133 18.61 -4.75 -9.64
C GLU A 133 19.13 -5.50 -10.88
N SER A 134 19.13 -6.83 -10.85
CA SER A 134 19.60 -7.65 -11.99
C SER A 134 18.80 -7.45 -13.29
N VAL A 135 17.56 -6.99 -13.16
CA VAL A 135 16.66 -6.66 -14.28
C VAL A 135 16.43 -5.14 -14.42
N SER A 136 17.32 -4.33 -13.85
CA SER A 136 17.25 -2.86 -13.91
C SER A 136 15.90 -2.31 -13.46
N PHE A 137 15.30 -2.91 -12.42
CA PHE A 137 14.02 -2.55 -11.81
C PHE A 137 12.78 -2.64 -12.71
N GLY A 138 12.90 -3.22 -13.91
CA GLY A 138 11.76 -3.45 -14.80
C GLY A 138 10.75 -4.40 -14.16
N LEU A 139 9.55 -3.91 -13.83
CA LEU A 139 8.54 -4.67 -13.07
C LEU A 139 8.10 -5.98 -13.76
N ASP A 140 7.97 -5.97 -15.09
CA ASP A 140 7.58 -7.15 -15.86
C ASP A 140 8.69 -8.21 -15.89
N ASP A 141 9.95 -7.80 -16.02
CA ASP A 141 11.12 -8.69 -15.95
C ASP A 141 11.30 -9.23 -14.53
N TYR A 142 11.17 -8.38 -13.52
CA TYR A 142 11.21 -8.76 -12.12
C TYR A 142 10.16 -9.83 -11.78
N ARG A 143 8.94 -9.68 -12.32
CA ARG A 143 7.86 -10.67 -12.18
C ARG A 143 8.24 -12.01 -12.81
N ARG A 144 8.85 -12.02 -13.99
CA ARG A 144 9.32 -13.24 -14.66
C ARG A 144 10.39 -13.94 -13.83
N GLU A 145 11.39 -13.19 -13.35
CA GLU A 145 12.46 -13.73 -12.49
C GLU A 145 11.91 -14.31 -11.18
N LEU A 146 11.03 -13.59 -10.49
CA LEU A 146 10.37 -14.10 -9.28
C LEU A 146 9.58 -15.38 -9.56
N ARG A 147 8.86 -15.42 -10.69
CA ARG A 147 8.09 -16.60 -11.11
C ARG A 147 9.00 -17.79 -11.35
N ASP A 148 10.12 -17.62 -12.02
CA ASP A 148 11.06 -18.70 -12.30
C ASP A 148 11.73 -19.22 -11.03
N ILE A 149 12.01 -18.32 -10.07
CA ILE A 149 12.54 -18.69 -8.75
C ILE A 149 11.51 -19.47 -7.92
N LEU A 150 10.24 -19.07 -7.94
CA LEU A 150 9.20 -19.58 -7.04
C LEU A 150 8.31 -20.67 -7.63
N GLY A 151 8.29 -20.82 -8.96
CA GLY A 151 7.27 -21.58 -9.68
C GLY A 151 5.86 -21.00 -9.51
N TYR A 152 5.75 -19.70 -9.19
CA TYR A 152 4.49 -19.04 -8.85
C TYR A 152 4.55 -17.55 -9.19
N THR A 153 3.45 -17.01 -9.73
CA THR A 153 3.19 -15.57 -9.77
C THR A 153 1.76 -15.26 -9.36
N SER A 154 1.54 -14.07 -8.82
CA SER A 154 0.23 -13.58 -8.44
C SER A 154 -0.43 -12.81 -9.61
N PRO A 155 -1.73 -13.06 -9.89
CA PRO A 155 -2.50 -12.22 -10.82
C PRO A 155 -2.79 -10.82 -10.26
N GLY A 156 -2.63 -10.63 -8.94
CA GLY A 156 -2.77 -9.36 -8.22
C GLY A 156 -1.42 -8.75 -7.86
N TYR A 157 -1.17 -8.50 -6.58
CA TYR A 157 0.08 -7.91 -6.11
C TYR A 157 1.23 -8.93 -6.06
N ILE A 158 2.45 -8.46 -6.24
CA ILE A 158 3.69 -9.14 -5.82
C ILE A 158 4.43 -8.26 -4.81
N PHE A 159 5.36 -8.82 -4.06
CA PHE A 159 6.24 -8.03 -3.19
C PHE A 159 7.45 -7.53 -3.97
N HIS A 160 7.65 -6.22 -4.00
CA HIS A 160 8.77 -5.54 -4.64
C HIS A 160 9.65 -4.88 -3.56
N PRO A 161 10.98 -4.83 -3.72
CA PRO A 161 11.88 -4.17 -2.77
C PRO A 161 11.73 -2.64 -2.82
N VAL A 162 11.93 -1.99 -1.67
CA VAL A 162 12.04 -0.54 -1.51
C VAL A 162 13.31 -0.24 -0.72
N PRO A 163 14.43 0.11 -1.36
CA PRO A 163 15.63 0.53 -0.64
C PRO A 163 15.35 1.80 0.17
N LEU A 164 15.80 1.80 1.42
CA LEU A 164 15.68 2.93 2.32
C LEU A 164 17.00 3.71 2.39
N ALA A 165 16.91 5.03 2.57
CA ALA A 165 18.08 5.91 2.68
C ALA A 165 19.03 5.56 3.83
N ASP A 166 18.59 4.77 4.82
CA ASP A 166 19.40 4.30 5.94
C ASP A 166 20.08 2.93 5.70
N GLY A 167 20.02 2.41 4.48
CA GLY A 167 20.66 1.18 4.05
C GLY A 167 19.82 -0.09 4.26
N ARG A 168 18.67 0.00 4.93
CA ARG A 168 17.72 -1.12 5.02
C ARG A 168 16.92 -1.25 3.73
N VAL A 169 16.27 -2.40 3.54
CA VAL A 169 15.35 -2.62 2.40
C VAL A 169 14.00 -3.11 2.91
N ALA A 170 12.96 -2.34 2.62
CA ALA A 170 11.57 -2.73 2.88
C ALA A 170 10.98 -3.50 1.68
N ILE A 171 9.78 -4.03 1.84
CA ILE A 171 8.98 -4.58 0.74
C ILE A 171 7.68 -3.79 0.59
N VAL A 172 7.18 -3.69 -0.63
CA VAL A 172 5.91 -3.06 -0.97
C VAL A 172 5.11 -4.00 -1.86
N ALA A 173 3.79 -4.06 -1.67
CA ALA A 173 2.92 -4.77 -2.59
C ALA A 173 2.74 -3.93 -3.86
N VAL A 174 3.13 -4.42 -5.03
CA VAL A 174 2.98 -3.73 -6.32
C VAL A 174 2.09 -4.55 -7.23
N GLY A 175 1.11 -3.89 -7.85
CA GLY A 175 0.14 -4.54 -8.70
C GLY A 175 0.80 -5.21 -9.89
N SER A 176 0.04 -6.04 -10.59
CA SER A 176 0.47 -6.55 -11.89
C SER A 176 0.53 -5.41 -12.87
N GLY A 177 1.59 -5.31 -13.67
CA GLY A 177 1.58 -4.43 -14.83
C GLY A 177 0.39 -4.78 -15.74
N TYR A 178 -0.02 -3.81 -16.57
CA TYR A 178 -1.04 -4.07 -17.57
C TYR A 178 -0.64 -5.20 -18.53
N HIS A 179 0.64 -5.26 -18.89
CA HIS A 179 1.12 -6.16 -19.95
C HIS A 179 1.39 -7.59 -19.48
N SER A 180 1.81 -7.79 -18.23
CA SER A 180 2.28 -9.09 -17.77
C SER A 180 1.99 -9.35 -16.29
N SER A 181 1.62 -10.59 -15.97
CA SER A 181 1.67 -11.12 -14.61
C SER A 181 3.03 -11.74 -14.26
N GLY A 182 3.91 -11.92 -15.25
CA GLY A 182 5.13 -12.74 -15.16
C GLY A 182 4.98 -14.14 -15.77
N ASP A 183 3.75 -14.58 -16.04
CA ASP A 183 3.46 -15.85 -16.72
C ASP A 183 2.41 -15.62 -17.83
N PRO A 184 2.69 -15.98 -19.10
CA PRO A 184 1.74 -15.82 -20.20
C PRO A 184 0.40 -16.54 -19.99
N ALA A 185 0.36 -17.60 -19.18
CA ALA A 185 -0.86 -18.34 -18.84
C ALA A 185 -1.72 -17.65 -17.77
N VAL A 186 -1.18 -16.64 -17.07
CA VAL A 186 -1.87 -15.92 -15.99
C VAL A 186 -2.22 -14.52 -16.48
N VAL A 187 -3.50 -14.25 -16.70
CA VAL A 187 -3.97 -12.90 -17.07
C VAL A 187 -3.90 -11.99 -15.84
N SER A 188 -3.27 -10.82 -16.00
CA SER A 188 -3.22 -9.82 -14.93
C SER A 188 -4.61 -9.25 -14.68
N ARG A 189 -4.96 -8.98 -13.40
CA ARG A 189 -6.25 -8.36 -13.07
C ARG A 189 -6.44 -7.02 -13.78
N ARG A 190 -5.36 -6.27 -13.98
CA ARG A 190 -5.42 -5.00 -14.72
C ARG A 190 -5.80 -5.18 -16.18
N ARG A 191 -5.27 -6.21 -16.85
CA ARG A 191 -5.63 -6.52 -18.24
C ARG A 191 -7.05 -7.05 -18.36
N GLU A 192 -7.47 -7.90 -17.45
CA GLU A 192 -8.83 -8.47 -17.41
C GLU A 192 -9.92 -7.38 -17.43
N PHE A 193 -9.67 -6.27 -16.75
CA PHE A 193 -10.60 -5.13 -16.65
C PHE A 193 -10.12 -3.89 -17.42
N GLU A 194 -9.13 -4.08 -18.30
CA GLU A 194 -8.47 -3.10 -19.16
C GLU A 194 -8.11 -1.75 -18.48
N MET A 195 -7.52 -1.83 -17.28
CA MET A 195 -6.96 -0.72 -16.50
C MET A 195 -5.46 -0.59 -16.77
N ASP A 196 -5.10 0.19 -17.78
CA ASP A 196 -3.73 0.45 -18.21
C ASP A 196 -3.01 1.54 -17.40
N ARG A 197 -3.74 2.29 -16.57
CA ARG A 197 -3.20 3.37 -15.72
C ARG A 197 -3.83 3.42 -14.34
N LEU A 198 -3.19 4.17 -13.45
CA LEU A 198 -3.75 4.57 -12.16
C LEU A 198 -4.88 5.58 -12.36
N LEU A 199 -5.99 5.40 -11.63
CA LEU A 199 -7.16 6.28 -11.67
C LEU A 199 -7.26 7.11 -10.38
N GLY A 200 -7.72 8.35 -10.52
CA GLY A 200 -8.23 9.12 -9.38
C GLY A 200 -9.60 8.61 -8.90
N LEU A 201 -10.07 9.09 -7.74
CA LEU A 201 -11.38 8.70 -7.22
C LEU A 201 -12.51 9.03 -8.20
N GLY A 202 -12.50 10.23 -8.79
CA GLY A 202 -13.53 10.65 -9.74
C GLY A 202 -13.61 9.73 -10.96
N GLU A 203 -12.45 9.34 -11.50
CA GLU A 203 -12.37 8.42 -12.63
C GLU A 203 -12.83 7.02 -12.26
N ALA A 204 -12.47 6.52 -11.08
CA ALA A 204 -12.92 5.22 -10.58
C ALA A 204 -14.45 5.15 -10.41
N LEU A 205 -15.08 6.22 -9.92
CA LEU A 205 -16.54 6.30 -9.75
C LEU A 205 -17.30 6.47 -11.07
N ALA A 206 -16.63 7.02 -12.09
CA ALA A 206 -17.15 7.13 -13.45
C ALA A 206 -16.91 5.86 -14.29
N LEU A 207 -16.09 4.92 -13.79
CA LEU A 207 -15.77 3.70 -14.50
C LEU A 207 -17.03 2.84 -14.66
N SER A 208 -17.40 2.62 -15.92
CA SER A 208 -18.49 1.72 -16.30
C SER A 208 -17.94 0.71 -17.28
N ARG A 209 -17.68 -0.52 -16.82
CA ARG A 209 -17.22 -1.62 -17.68
C ARG A 209 -18.01 -2.90 -17.44
N PRO A 210 -18.25 -3.71 -18.48
CA PRO A 210 -18.84 -5.05 -18.32
C PRO A 210 -18.03 -5.86 -17.31
N GLY A 211 -18.70 -6.48 -16.33
CA GLY A 211 -18.06 -7.30 -15.30
C GLY A 211 -17.45 -6.53 -14.11
N LEU A 212 -17.39 -5.19 -14.16
CA LEU A 212 -16.89 -4.36 -13.07
C LEU A 212 -17.93 -3.30 -12.69
N ALA A 213 -18.88 -3.71 -11.85
CA ALA A 213 -19.84 -2.78 -11.25
C ALA A 213 -19.22 -2.20 -9.96
N ILE A 214 -18.81 -0.94 -10.01
CA ILE A 214 -18.29 -0.24 -8.83
C ILE A 214 -19.45 0.14 -7.90
N ASP A 215 -19.40 -0.39 -6.69
CA ASP A 215 -20.17 0.10 -5.55
C ASP A 215 -19.59 1.46 -5.15
N ARG A 216 -20.33 2.53 -5.43
CA ARG A 216 -19.88 3.91 -5.19
C ARG A 216 -19.62 4.18 -3.72
N GLU A 217 -20.54 3.79 -2.83
CA GLU A 217 -20.35 3.96 -1.39
C GLU A 217 -19.15 3.14 -0.91
N GLY A 218 -19.03 1.92 -1.42
CA GLY A 218 -17.88 1.07 -1.14
C GLY A 218 -16.55 1.65 -1.64
N GLN A 219 -16.52 2.31 -2.79
CA GLN A 219 -15.31 2.95 -3.31
C GLN A 219 -14.93 4.18 -2.49
N VAL A 220 -15.89 5.04 -2.14
CA VAL A 220 -15.65 6.24 -1.31
C VAL A 220 -15.16 5.82 0.07
N GLY A 221 -15.78 4.82 0.70
CA GLY A 221 -15.33 4.31 2.00
C GLY A 221 -13.91 3.74 1.97
N TYR A 222 -13.49 3.10 0.86
CA TYR A 222 -12.14 2.55 0.73
C TYR A 222 -11.12 3.68 0.55
N PHE A 223 -11.51 4.68 -0.23
CA PHE A 223 -10.69 5.86 -0.44
C PHE A 223 -10.50 6.64 0.88
N ALA A 224 -11.55 6.82 1.67
CA ALA A 224 -11.47 7.43 2.99
C ALA A 224 -10.52 6.65 3.92
N GLU A 225 -10.58 5.31 3.93
CA GLU A 225 -9.64 4.44 4.66
C GLU A 225 -8.17 4.71 4.32
N CYS A 226 -7.85 5.00 3.05
CA CYS A 226 -6.49 5.36 2.62
C CYS A 226 -6.09 6.78 3.07
N VAL A 227 -7.03 7.71 3.00
CA VAL A 227 -6.82 9.14 3.29
C VAL A 227 -6.71 9.41 4.80
N LEU A 228 -7.30 8.56 5.65
CA LEU A 228 -7.20 8.63 7.12
C LEU A 228 -5.75 8.68 7.64
N GLY A 229 -4.80 8.11 6.90
CA GLY A 229 -3.38 8.19 7.26
C GLY A 229 -2.86 9.62 7.46
N GLY A 230 -3.46 10.61 6.78
CA GLY A 230 -3.09 12.00 6.99
C GLY A 230 -3.41 12.53 8.39
N ILE A 231 -4.24 11.86 9.20
CA ILE A 231 -4.41 12.21 10.64
C ILE A 231 -3.08 12.06 11.42
N HIS A 232 -2.20 11.19 10.95
CA HIS A 232 -0.87 10.95 11.51
C HIS A 232 0.22 11.77 10.80
N GLY A 233 -0.15 12.69 9.91
CA GLY A 233 0.77 13.56 9.17
C GLY A 233 1.44 12.91 7.95
N MET A 234 0.88 11.81 7.44
CA MET A 234 1.31 11.25 6.16
C MET A 234 0.75 12.10 5.02
N SER A 235 1.61 12.46 4.04
CA SER A 235 1.19 13.18 2.84
C SER A 235 0.19 12.35 2.05
N VAL A 236 -1.05 12.86 1.94
CA VAL A 236 -2.17 12.26 1.19
C VAL A 236 -2.80 13.25 0.21
N GLY A 237 -2.14 14.40 0.01
CA GLY A 237 -2.63 15.46 -0.87
C GLY A 237 -2.72 15.03 -2.34
N ASP A 238 -1.86 14.12 -2.78
CA ASP A 238 -1.89 13.50 -4.11
C ASP A 238 -3.21 12.74 -4.36
N LEU A 239 -3.69 12.00 -3.36
CA LEU A 239 -4.98 11.29 -3.44
C LEU A 239 -6.13 12.29 -3.54
N LEU A 240 -6.12 13.30 -2.67
CA LEU A 240 -7.18 14.30 -2.58
C LEU A 240 -7.24 15.22 -3.81
N ALA A 241 -6.11 15.47 -4.47
CA ALA A 241 -6.09 16.20 -5.74
C ALA A 241 -6.93 15.50 -6.82
N GLY A 242 -7.01 14.17 -6.80
CA GLY A 242 -7.79 13.35 -7.73
C GLY A 242 -9.31 13.26 -7.45
N VAL A 243 -9.81 13.87 -6.38
CA VAL A 243 -11.26 13.92 -6.08
C VAL A 243 -11.97 14.92 -7.01
N GLY A 244 -11.23 15.94 -7.50
CA GLY A 244 -11.74 17.00 -8.36
C GLY A 244 -12.51 18.09 -7.62
N ALA A 245 -12.91 19.15 -8.32
CA ALA A 245 -13.70 20.26 -7.79
C ALA A 245 -15.20 19.92 -7.59
N ASP A 246 -15.56 18.64 -7.65
CA ASP A 246 -16.94 18.18 -7.46
C ASP A 246 -17.28 18.17 -5.96
N GLY A 247 -18.06 19.17 -5.54
CA GLY A 247 -18.41 19.41 -4.15
C GLY A 247 -19.10 18.21 -3.48
N GLU A 248 -20.01 17.52 -4.17
CA GLU A 248 -20.77 16.39 -3.60
C GLU A 248 -19.87 15.18 -3.29
N ARG A 249 -18.88 14.92 -4.15
CA ARG A 249 -17.91 13.84 -3.93
C ARG A 249 -17.00 14.16 -2.77
N MET A 250 -16.48 15.39 -2.74
CA MET A 250 -15.62 15.84 -1.64
C MET A 250 -16.38 15.81 -0.31
N GLU A 251 -17.64 16.22 -0.29
CA GLU A 251 -18.51 16.15 0.89
C GLU A 251 -18.72 14.71 1.37
N SER A 252 -18.93 13.77 0.46
CA SER A 252 -19.07 12.34 0.80
C SER A 252 -17.80 11.76 1.42
N VAL A 253 -16.63 12.09 0.87
CA VAL A 253 -15.33 11.72 1.45
C VAL A 253 -15.14 12.39 2.81
N ALA A 254 -15.43 13.69 2.91
CA ALA A 254 -15.28 14.48 4.13
C ALA A 254 -16.13 13.95 5.27
N ARG A 255 -17.39 13.60 5.00
CA ARG A 255 -18.32 13.02 5.98
C ARG A 255 -17.79 11.71 6.56
N LEU A 256 -17.33 10.79 5.71
CA LEU A 256 -16.77 9.51 6.16
C LEU A 256 -15.43 9.69 6.86
N LEU A 257 -14.59 10.60 6.36
CA LEU A 257 -13.33 10.92 7.02
C LEU A 257 -13.58 11.47 8.42
N ARG A 258 -14.55 12.38 8.61
CA ARG A 258 -14.90 12.93 9.92
C ARG A 258 -15.46 11.86 10.86
N SER A 259 -16.33 10.98 10.40
CA SER A 259 -16.88 9.91 11.24
C SER A 259 -15.80 8.95 11.70
N GLU A 260 -14.84 8.62 10.84
CA GLU A 260 -13.77 7.68 11.17
C GLU A 260 -12.53 8.32 11.78
N ALA A 261 -12.37 9.64 11.69
CA ALA A 261 -11.27 10.36 12.33
C ALA A 261 -11.33 10.26 13.85
N GLU A 262 -12.55 10.20 14.40
CA GLU A 262 -12.76 9.95 15.82
C GLU A 262 -12.26 8.53 16.16
N GLY A 263 -11.35 8.44 17.14
CA GLY A 263 -10.75 7.17 17.55
C GLY A 263 -9.61 6.66 16.67
N GLU A 264 -9.32 7.27 15.52
CA GLU A 264 -8.30 6.78 14.60
C GLU A 264 -6.91 6.66 15.23
N ARG A 265 -6.52 7.62 16.08
CA ARG A 265 -5.25 7.53 16.83
C ARG A 265 -5.20 6.32 17.76
N ALA A 266 -6.30 6.00 18.43
CA ALA A 266 -6.35 4.84 19.32
C ALA A 266 -6.24 3.54 18.52
N ARG A 267 -6.93 3.45 17.38
CA ARG A 267 -6.80 2.34 16.43
C ARG A 267 -5.38 2.19 15.92
N PHE A 268 -4.73 3.29 15.55
CA PHE A 268 -3.37 3.29 15.03
C PHE A 268 -2.35 2.79 16.06
N LEU A 269 -2.45 3.24 17.31
CA LEU A 269 -1.60 2.73 18.41
C LEU A 269 -1.83 1.23 18.64
N MET A 270 -3.08 0.77 18.63
CA MET A 270 -3.41 -0.65 18.74
C MET A 270 -2.86 -1.46 17.56
N ALA A 271 -2.86 -0.90 16.35
CA ALA A 271 -2.40 -1.56 15.14
C ALA A 271 -0.88 -1.56 14.95
N THR A 272 -0.13 -0.73 15.68
CA THR A 272 1.32 -0.56 15.48
C THR A 272 2.17 -0.89 16.70
N SER A 273 1.54 -1.34 17.79
CA SER A 273 2.17 -1.62 19.09
C SER A 273 3.02 -0.46 19.63
N LEU A 274 2.84 0.75 19.08
CA LEU A 274 3.48 1.96 19.53
C LEU A 274 2.87 2.38 20.86
N ASP A 275 3.72 2.76 21.80
CA ASP A 275 3.27 3.58 22.92
C ASP A 275 3.08 5.04 22.47
N ARG A 276 2.36 5.82 23.29
CA ARG A 276 2.05 7.22 23.00
C ARG A 276 3.31 8.07 22.80
N ARG A 277 4.36 7.84 23.59
CA ARG A 277 5.61 8.62 23.51
C ARG A 277 6.30 8.39 22.17
N ARG A 278 6.47 7.13 21.76
CA ARG A 278 7.08 6.76 20.48
C ARG A 278 6.27 7.25 19.29
N TYR A 279 4.94 7.24 19.41
CA TYR A 279 4.07 7.83 18.40
C TYR A 279 4.30 9.34 18.28
N GLU A 280 4.28 10.08 19.39
CA GLU A 280 4.50 11.53 19.40
C GLU A 280 5.91 11.90 18.89
N GLU A 281 6.94 11.12 19.24
CA GLU A 281 8.31 11.33 18.75
C GLU A 281 8.45 11.17 17.23
N ARG A 282 7.67 10.27 16.61
CA ARG A 282 7.83 9.93 15.19
C ARG A 282 6.83 10.62 14.27
N PHE A 283 5.60 10.78 14.75
CA PHE A 283 4.49 11.31 13.98
C PHE A 283 4.09 12.71 14.43
N ASP A 284 4.67 13.27 15.50
CA ASP A 284 4.43 14.61 16.08
C ASP A 284 2.97 15.01 16.42
N GLY A 285 1.99 14.17 16.06
CA GLY A 285 0.57 14.40 16.31
C GLY A 285 -0.07 15.47 15.43
N THR A 286 0.64 16.08 14.48
CA THR A 286 0.10 17.09 13.57
C THR A 286 -0.45 16.43 12.31
N PRO A 287 -1.76 16.58 11.99
CA PRO A 287 -2.31 16.06 10.75
C PRO A 287 -1.69 16.72 9.52
N ASP A 288 -1.74 16.01 8.39
CA ASP A 288 -1.38 16.55 7.10
C ASP A 288 -2.29 17.74 6.73
N PRO A 289 -1.74 18.83 6.18
CA PRO A 289 -2.53 20.03 5.87
C PRO A 289 -3.70 19.78 4.91
N SER A 290 -3.62 18.77 4.02
CA SER A 290 -4.70 18.44 3.10
C SER A 290 -5.92 17.87 3.84
N ILE A 291 -5.70 17.12 4.92
CA ILE A 291 -6.75 16.61 5.81
C ILE A 291 -7.28 17.69 6.73
N GLY A 292 -6.40 18.52 7.29
CA GLY A 292 -6.80 19.60 8.20
C GLY A 292 -7.88 20.49 7.61
N LYS A 293 -7.81 20.78 6.30
CA LYS A 293 -8.85 21.54 5.58
C LYS A 293 -10.18 20.80 5.53
N ILE A 294 -10.18 19.50 5.25
CA ILE A 294 -11.40 18.68 5.16
C ILE A 294 -12.10 18.56 6.52
N LEU A 295 -11.31 18.42 7.58
CA LEU A 295 -11.84 18.31 8.95
C LEU A 295 -12.32 19.65 9.52
N ALA A 296 -11.77 20.78 9.07
CA ALA A 296 -12.11 22.11 9.57
C ALA A 296 -13.30 22.78 8.85
N HIS A 297 -13.71 22.28 7.69
CA HIS A 297 -14.83 22.81 6.92
C HIS A 297 -16.09 21.95 7.09
N ASP A 298 -17.15 22.56 7.60
CA ASP A 298 -18.51 22.12 7.31
C ASP A 298 -18.79 22.52 5.86
N PHE A 299 -18.88 21.51 4.98
CA PHE A 299 -19.31 21.67 3.59
C PHE A 299 -20.83 21.77 3.55
#